data_AF-A0A3S4KGV5-F1
#
_entry.id   AF-A0A3S4KGV5-F1
#
_cell.length_a   1.000
_cell.length_b   1.000
_cell.length_c   1.000
_cell.angle_alpha   90.00
_cell.angle_beta   90.00
_cell.angle_gamma   90.00
#
_symmetry.space_group_name_H-M   'P 1'
#
loop_
_entity.id
_entity.type
_entity.pdbx_description
1 polymer ?
#
loop_
_entity_poly.entity_id
_entity_poly.type
_entity_poly.pdbx_seq_one_letter_code
_entity_poly.pdbx_strand_id
1 'polypeptide(L)'
;MRWRRWRILVAAGRIPLLVGGTMLYFKALLEGLSPLPSADPEVRARIEQQAAEQGWNALHQQLQEIDPVAAARIHPNDPQRLSRALEVFFISGKTLTELTQTSGDALPYQVHQFAIAPASRELLHQRIEQRFHQMLASGFEAEVRALFCPRRFAYGHAFHPLCWIPPDVVISQWRDPV
;
A
#
# COMPACT_ATOMS: atom_id res chain seq x y z
N MET A 1 0.93 -21.99 -6.78
CA MET A 1 1.87 -21.21 -7.61
C MET A 1 2.68 -20.14 -6.85
N ARG A 2 2.36 -19.79 -5.60
CA ARG A 2 2.86 -18.59 -4.87
C ARG A 2 4.37 -18.56 -4.58
N TRP A 3 5.01 -19.72 -4.38
CA TRP A 3 6.41 -19.81 -3.89
C TRP A 3 7.44 -20.26 -4.94
N ARG A 4 7.13 -20.13 -6.24
CA ARG A 4 7.96 -20.73 -7.31
C ARG A 4 9.44 -20.37 -7.21
N ARG A 5 9.77 -19.09 -6.98
CA ARG A 5 11.17 -18.63 -6.93
C ARG A 5 11.92 -19.15 -5.69
N TRP A 6 11.26 -19.21 -4.54
CA TRP A 6 11.83 -19.76 -3.31
C TRP A 6 12.06 -21.27 -3.41
N ARG A 7 11.10 -22.00 -3.98
CA ARG A 7 11.24 -23.45 -4.23
C ARG A 7 12.45 -23.78 -5.10
N ILE A 8 12.71 -22.96 -6.12
CA ILE A 8 13.89 -23.12 -6.97
C ILE A 8 15.18 -22.91 -6.17
N LEU A 9 15.23 -21.86 -5.34
CA LEU A 9 16.42 -21.55 -4.53
C LEU A 9 16.71 -22.63 -3.49
N VAL A 10 15.67 -23.07 -2.77
CA VAL A 10 15.78 -24.13 -1.76
C VAL A 10 16.15 -25.46 -2.40
N ALA A 11 15.56 -25.81 -3.55
CA ALA A 11 15.93 -27.01 -4.29
C ALA A 11 17.39 -26.97 -4.79
N ALA A 12 17.94 -25.78 -5.01
CA ALA A 12 19.35 -25.57 -5.35
C ALA A 12 20.28 -25.49 -4.12
N GLY A 13 19.79 -25.83 -2.91
CA GLY A 13 20.57 -25.80 -1.67
C GLY A 13 20.90 -24.40 -1.15
N ARG A 14 20.19 -23.35 -1.63
CA ARG A 14 20.41 -21.96 -1.22
C ARG A 14 19.35 -21.52 -0.22
N ILE A 15 19.74 -20.62 0.70
CA ILE A 15 18.84 -19.99 1.67
C ILE A 15 18.35 -18.66 1.09
N PRO A 16 17.03 -18.48 0.87
CA PRO A 16 16.48 -17.20 0.42
C PRO A 16 16.64 -16.11 1.49
N LEU A 17 17.25 -14.98 1.14
CA LEU A 17 17.33 -13.78 1.98
C LEU A 17 16.40 -12.70 1.43
N LEU A 18 15.40 -12.30 2.21
CA LEU A 18 14.48 -11.22 1.87
C LEU A 18 14.91 -9.93 2.57
N VAL A 19 15.17 -8.88 1.80
CA VAL A 19 15.62 -7.57 2.30
C VAL A 19 14.66 -6.48 1.81
N GLY A 20 14.24 -5.60 2.72
CA GLY A 20 13.35 -4.49 2.40
C GLY A 20 12.82 -3.79 3.65
N GLY A 21 12.14 -2.65 3.45
CA GLY A 21 11.53 -1.86 4.54
C GLY A 21 10.01 -1.96 4.63
N THR A 22 9.35 -2.63 3.68
CA THR A 22 7.88 -2.66 3.60
C THR A 22 7.31 -3.75 4.50
N MET A 23 7.15 -3.43 5.78
CA MET A 23 6.70 -4.39 6.80
C MET A 23 5.36 -5.06 6.48
N LEU A 24 4.45 -4.39 5.78
CA LEU A 24 3.19 -5.00 5.34
C LEU A 24 3.43 -6.22 4.43
N TYR A 25 4.44 -6.16 3.55
CA TYR A 25 4.74 -7.25 2.64
C TYR A 25 5.38 -8.42 3.39
N PHE A 26 6.23 -8.15 4.39
CA PHE A 26 6.75 -9.18 5.29
C PHE A 26 5.63 -9.84 6.09
N LYS A 27 4.71 -9.05 6.64
CA LYS A 27 3.56 -9.57 7.39
C LYS A 27 2.69 -10.48 6.51
N ALA A 28 2.32 -10.00 5.32
CA ALA A 28 1.56 -10.75 4.33
C ALA A 28 2.26 -12.04 3.86
N LEU A 29 3.59 -12.03 3.82
CA LEU A 29 4.41 -13.19 3.48
C LEU A 29 4.40 -14.23 4.59
N LEU A 30 4.62 -13.79 5.83
CA LEU A 30 4.78 -14.65 7.00
C LEU A 30 3.45 -15.25 7.46
N GLU A 31 2.44 -14.40 7.63
CA GLU A 31 1.13 -14.75 8.19
C GLU A 31 0.12 -15.15 7.11
N GLY A 32 0.46 -14.93 5.84
CA GLY A 32 -0.50 -14.99 4.75
C GLY A 32 -1.40 -13.75 4.72
N LEU A 33 -2.26 -13.69 3.70
CA LEU A 33 -3.33 -12.71 3.62
C LEU A 33 -4.64 -13.46 3.48
N SER A 34 -5.66 -13.03 4.22
CA SER A 34 -7.01 -13.53 4.07
C SER A 34 -7.46 -13.40 2.61
N PRO A 35 -8.19 -14.40 2.07
CA PRO A 35 -8.69 -14.37 0.71
C PRO A 35 -9.80 -13.33 0.59
N LEU A 36 -9.41 -12.08 0.35
CA LEU A 36 -10.33 -10.99 0.10
C LEU A 36 -10.58 -10.85 -1.41
N PRO A 37 -11.77 -10.42 -1.84
CA PRO A 37 -12.05 -10.17 -3.25
C PRO A 37 -11.09 -9.11 -3.79
N SER A 38 -10.67 -9.28 -5.05
CA SER A 38 -9.90 -8.26 -5.76
C SER A 38 -10.65 -6.94 -5.79
N ALA A 39 -9.92 -5.83 -5.91
CA ALA A 39 -10.52 -4.51 -6.10
C ALA A 39 -11.40 -4.48 -7.35
N ASP A 40 -12.58 -3.86 -7.25
CA ASP A 40 -13.51 -3.67 -8.36
C ASP A 40 -13.65 -2.15 -8.62
N PRO A 41 -13.17 -1.66 -9.79
CA PRO A 41 -13.23 -0.24 -10.12
C PRO A 41 -14.65 0.34 -10.12
N GLU A 42 -15.67 -0.43 -10.53
CA GLU A 42 -17.05 0.07 -10.59
C GLU A 42 -17.62 0.24 -9.20
N VAL A 43 -17.37 -0.72 -8.30
CA VAL A 43 -17.78 -0.63 -6.90
C VAL A 43 -17.09 0.54 -6.21
N ARG A 44 -15.79 0.73 -6.47
CA ARG A 44 -15.05 1.87 -5.91
C ARG A 44 -15.60 3.21 -6.38
N ALA A 45 -15.89 3.35 -7.67
CA ALA A 45 -16.47 4.58 -8.22
C ALA A 45 -17.83 4.89 -7.59
N ARG A 46 -18.67 3.88 -7.34
CA ARG A 46 -19.96 4.05 -6.64
C ARG A 46 -19.78 4.52 -5.20
N ILE A 47 -18.83 3.94 -4.47
CA ILE A 47 -18.53 4.36 -3.08
C ILE A 47 -18.02 5.81 -3.05
N GLU A 48 -17.12 6.17 -3.97
CA GLU A 48 -16.59 7.53 -4.08
C GLU A 48 -17.70 8.54 -4.44
N GLN A 49 -18.62 8.17 -5.33
CA GLN A 49 -19.79 8.99 -5.64
C GLN A 49 -20.69 9.19 -4.41
N GLN A 50 -21.02 8.12 -3.68
CA GLN A 50 -21.79 8.21 -2.45
C GLN A 50 -21.09 9.08 -1.40
N ALA A 51 -19.75 8.99 -1.30
CA ALA A 51 -18.96 9.82 -0.41
C ALA A 51 -19.01 11.30 -0.79
N ALA A 52 -19.06 11.61 -2.09
CA ALA A 52 -19.20 12.98 -2.57
C ALA A 52 -20.60 13.56 -2.29
N GLU A 53 -21.65 12.74 -2.37
CA GLU A 53 -23.03 13.16 -2.16
C GLU A 53 -23.41 13.28 -0.67
N GLN A 54 -22.96 12.34 0.17
CA GLN A 54 -23.41 12.18 1.56
C GLN A 54 -22.29 12.36 2.59
N GLY A 55 -21.04 12.35 2.16
CA GLY A 55 -19.87 12.42 3.04
C GLY A 55 -19.41 11.07 3.60
N TRP A 56 -18.13 11.00 3.97
CA TRP A 56 -17.52 9.78 4.54
C TRP A 56 -18.11 9.36 5.89
N ASN A 57 -18.66 10.31 6.66
CA ASN A 57 -19.31 9.99 7.94
C ASN A 57 -20.58 9.15 7.75
N ALA A 58 -21.36 9.41 6.71
CA ALA A 58 -22.56 8.62 6.39
C ALA A 58 -22.17 7.18 6.00
N LEU A 59 -21.12 7.04 5.18
CA LEU A 59 -20.57 5.73 4.82
C LEU A 59 -19.99 4.97 6.02
N HIS A 60 -19.42 5.68 7.00
CA HIS A 60 -18.95 5.06 8.24
C HIS A 60 -20.12 4.53 9.08
N GLN A 61 -21.22 5.27 9.18
CA GLN A 61 -22.46 4.78 9.82
C GLN A 61 -23.03 3.56 9.09
N GLN A 62 -23.03 3.58 7.76
CA GLN A 62 -23.42 2.41 6.97
C GLN A 62 -22.52 1.20 7.24
N LEU A 63 -21.20 1.40 7.35
CA LEU A 63 -20.29 0.33 7.75
C LEU A 63 -20.59 -0.15 9.17
N GLN A 64 -20.98 0.73 10.10
CA GLN A 64 -21.32 0.35 11.47
C GLN A 64 -22.54 -0.56 11.55
N GLU A 65 -23.53 -0.37 10.67
CA GLU A 65 -24.70 -1.24 10.57
C GLU A 65 -24.35 -2.62 9.96
N ILE A 66 -23.41 -2.65 9.01
CA ILE A 66 -23.02 -3.87 8.28
C ILE A 66 -21.97 -4.69 9.05
N ASP A 67 -20.90 -4.04 9.52
CA ASP A 67 -19.73 -4.63 10.19
C ASP A 67 -19.29 -3.72 11.36
N PRO A 68 -19.95 -3.81 12.52
CA PRO A 68 -19.66 -2.95 13.67
C PRO A 68 -18.23 -3.14 14.21
N VAL A 69 -17.63 -4.32 14.01
CA VAL A 69 -16.26 -4.63 14.42
C VAL A 69 -15.25 -3.88 13.54
N ALA A 70 -15.44 -3.89 12.22
CA ALA A 70 -14.60 -3.12 11.31
C ALA A 70 -14.80 -1.62 11.50
N ALA A 71 -16.05 -1.16 11.67
CA ALA A 71 -16.36 0.25 11.91
C ALA A 71 -15.71 0.80 13.18
N ALA A 72 -15.63 0.01 14.26
CA ALA A 72 -14.93 0.40 15.48
C ALA A 72 -13.40 0.52 15.30
N ARG A 73 -12.83 -0.22 14.34
CA ARG A 73 -11.38 -0.22 14.06
C ARG A 73 -10.96 0.82 13.03
N ILE A 74 -11.86 1.18 12.12
CA ILE A 74 -11.60 2.11 11.01
C ILE A 74 -12.08 3.49 11.42
N HIS A 75 -11.15 4.45 11.47
CA HIS A 75 -11.50 5.83 11.76
C HIS A 75 -12.28 6.45 10.57
N PRO A 76 -13.33 7.28 10.79
CA PRO A 76 -14.10 7.90 9.72
C PRO A 76 -13.24 8.71 8.72
N ASN A 77 -12.13 9.28 9.19
CA ASN A 77 -11.17 10.03 8.38
C ASN A 77 -10.16 9.16 7.60
N ASP A 78 -10.32 7.84 7.56
CA ASP A 78 -9.52 6.93 6.73
C ASP A 78 -10.35 6.42 5.54
N PRO A 79 -10.50 7.24 4.48
CA PRO A 79 -11.36 6.92 3.34
C PRO A 79 -10.87 5.67 2.61
N GLN A 80 -9.57 5.40 2.63
CA GLN A 80 -8.99 4.24 1.97
C GLN A 80 -9.42 2.94 2.66
N ARG A 81 -9.32 2.87 3.98
CA ARG A 81 -9.75 1.67 4.73
C ARG A 81 -11.26 1.52 4.75
N LEU A 82 -11.99 2.64 4.89
CA LEU A 82 -13.45 2.63 4.88
C LEU A 82 -14.01 2.15 3.53
N SER A 83 -13.53 2.73 2.43
CA SER A 83 -13.89 2.31 1.07
C SER A 83 -13.57 0.84 0.85
N ARG A 84 -12.41 0.37 1.30
CA ARG A 84 -12.05 -1.05 1.17
C ARG A 84 -12.97 -2.00 1.95
N ALA A 85 -13.38 -1.63 3.18
CA ALA A 85 -14.27 -2.46 3.98
C ALA A 85 -15.66 -2.60 3.32
N LEU A 86 -16.21 -1.50 2.80
CA LEU A 86 -17.47 -1.48 2.07
C LEU A 86 -17.36 -2.21 0.72
N GLU A 87 -16.27 -2.00 -0.02
CA GLU A 87 -15.99 -2.70 -1.29
C GLU A 87 -15.99 -4.22 -1.11
N VAL A 88 -15.34 -4.71 -0.05
CA VAL A 88 -15.32 -6.14 0.28
C VAL A 88 -16.74 -6.68 0.50
N PHE A 89 -17.57 -5.95 1.24
CA PHE A 89 -18.95 -6.33 1.48
C PHE A 89 -19.79 -6.31 0.19
N PHE A 90 -19.70 -5.25 -0.61
CA PHE A 90 -20.50 -5.15 -1.85
C PHE A 90 -20.14 -6.20 -2.90
N ILE A 91 -18.88 -6.64 -2.97
CA ILE A 91 -18.47 -7.68 -3.91
C ILE A 91 -18.83 -9.08 -3.41
N SER A 92 -18.59 -9.36 -2.12
CA SER A 92 -18.67 -10.73 -1.60
C SER A 92 -19.97 -11.05 -0.87
N GLY A 93 -20.74 -10.04 -0.46
CA GLY A 93 -21.87 -10.16 0.48
C GLY A 93 -21.45 -10.49 1.92
N LYS A 94 -20.15 -10.64 2.19
CA LYS A 94 -19.59 -10.98 3.50
C LYS A 94 -18.83 -9.80 4.08
N THR A 95 -18.86 -9.67 5.40
CA THR A 95 -18.20 -8.56 6.08
C THR A 95 -16.67 -8.71 6.06
N LEU A 96 -15.94 -7.60 6.19
CA LEU A 96 -14.49 -7.64 6.26
C LEU A 96 -14.03 -8.46 7.48
N THR A 97 -14.71 -8.31 8.61
CA THR A 97 -14.45 -9.09 9.83
C THR A 97 -14.62 -10.58 9.59
N GLU A 98 -15.68 -11.02 8.91
CA GLU A 98 -15.90 -12.44 8.61
C GLU A 98 -14.78 -13.02 7.73
N LEU A 99 -14.42 -12.33 6.64
CA LEU A 99 -13.38 -12.83 5.74
C LEU A 99 -11.97 -12.79 6.35
N THR A 100 -11.72 -11.88 7.28
CA THR A 100 -10.42 -11.78 7.98
C THR A 100 -10.26 -12.80 9.11
N GLN A 101 -11.33 -13.47 9.56
CA GLN A 101 -11.20 -14.63 10.47
C GLN A 101 -10.49 -15.80 9.78
N THR A 102 -10.65 -15.94 8.47
CA THR A 102 -9.91 -16.94 7.70
C THR A 102 -8.53 -16.37 7.39
N SER A 103 -7.51 -16.86 8.10
CA SER A 103 -6.12 -16.50 7.81
C SER A 103 -5.65 -17.20 6.53
N GLY A 104 -4.80 -16.53 5.76
CA GLY A 104 -4.16 -17.15 4.61
C GLY A 104 -3.11 -18.18 5.04
N ASP A 105 -2.62 -18.96 4.07
CA ASP A 105 -1.53 -19.91 4.34
C ASP A 105 -0.27 -19.15 4.77
N ALA A 106 0.19 -19.45 5.98
CA ALA A 106 1.48 -18.99 6.48
C ALA A 106 2.64 -19.57 5.67
N LEU A 107 3.79 -18.92 5.76
CA LEU A 107 4.99 -19.36 5.08
C LEU A 107 5.48 -20.71 5.67
N PRO A 108 5.58 -21.79 4.87
CA PRO A 108 5.96 -23.12 5.38
C PRO A 108 7.49 -23.26 5.47
N TYR A 109 8.16 -22.27 6.04
CA TYR A 109 9.62 -22.24 6.22
C TYR A 109 9.95 -21.70 7.61
N GLN A 110 11.05 -22.18 8.19
CA GLN A 110 11.63 -21.54 9.37
C GLN A 110 12.24 -20.21 8.97
N VAL A 111 11.77 -19.11 9.57
CA VAL A 111 12.25 -17.76 9.26
C VAL A 111 13.01 -17.19 10.45
N HIS A 112 14.20 -16.66 10.17
CA HIS A 112 14.94 -15.82 11.10
C HIS A 112 14.73 -14.35 10.71
N GLN A 113 14.12 -13.58 11.60
CA GLN A 113 13.80 -12.17 11.37
C GLN A 113 14.87 -11.30 12.03
N PHE A 114 15.43 -10.38 11.25
CA PHE A 114 16.42 -9.41 11.71
C PHE A 114 15.92 -8.00 11.40
N ALA A 115 16.06 -7.10 12.36
CA ALA A 115 15.82 -5.68 12.17
C ALA A 115 17.14 -4.92 12.33
N ILE A 116 17.45 -4.06 11.37
CA ILE A 116 18.63 -3.18 11.41
C ILE A 116 18.11 -1.75 11.42
N ALA A 117 18.39 -1.02 12.49
CA ALA A 117 18.01 0.37 12.65
C ALA A 117 19.20 1.18 13.22
N PRO A 118 19.31 2.48 12.91
CA PRO A 118 20.28 3.36 13.56
C PRO A 118 20.06 3.42 15.07
N ALA A 119 21.13 3.67 15.83
CA ALA A 119 21.08 3.73 17.29
C ALA A 119 20.20 4.87 17.84
N SER A 120 20.01 5.94 17.07
CA SER A 120 19.17 7.08 17.48
C SER A 120 18.33 7.61 16.31
N ARG A 121 17.25 8.31 16.65
CA ARG A 121 16.33 8.91 15.67
C ARG A 121 16.97 10.08 14.94
N GLU A 122 17.84 10.82 15.62
CA GLU A 122 18.58 11.96 15.07
C GLU A 122 19.51 11.49 13.96
N LEU A 123 20.25 10.39 14.20
CA LEU A 123 21.13 9.79 13.19
C LEU A 123 20.34 9.28 11.97
N LEU A 124 19.15 8.72 12.19
CA LEU A 124 18.27 8.31 11.09
C LEU A 124 17.86 9.52 10.23
N HIS A 125 17.42 10.61 10.85
CA HIS A 125 17.02 11.82 10.13
C HIS A 125 18.19 12.42 9.34
N GLN A 126 19.37 12.53 9.95
CA GLN A 126 20.57 13.02 9.27
C GLN A 126 20.93 12.19 8.03
N ARG A 127 20.85 10.86 8.14
CA ARG A 127 21.11 9.95 7.00
C ARG A 127 20.06 10.09 5.90
N ILE A 128 18.78 10.28 6.25
CA ILE A 128 17.71 10.50 5.29
C ILE A 128 17.93 11.80 4.52
N GLU A 129 18.25 12.89 5.23
CA GLU A 129 18.54 14.20 4.65
C GLU A 129 19.73 14.14 3.68
N GLN A 130 20.86 13.57 4.14
CA GLN A 130 22.05 13.40 3.30
C GLN A 130 21.76 12.58 2.03
N ARG A 131 21.02 11.47 2.16
CA ARG A 131 20.64 10.64 1.02
C ARG A 131 19.75 11.41 0.04
N PHE A 132 18.82 12.22 0.53
CA PHE A 132 17.95 13.02 -0.33
C PHE A 132 18.76 14.05 -1.14
N HIS A 133 19.70 14.76 -0.51
CA HIS A 133 20.59 15.67 -1.24
C HIS A 133 21.47 14.95 -2.27
N GLN A 134 21.95 13.74 -1.96
CA GLN A 134 22.68 12.92 -2.93
C GLN A 134 21.81 12.52 -4.13
N MET A 135 20.54 12.18 -3.91
CA MET A 135 19.59 11.89 -4.99
C MET A 135 19.39 13.11 -5.90
N LEU A 136 19.21 14.31 -5.32
CA LEU A 136 19.08 15.55 -6.09
C LEU A 136 20.34 15.82 -6.93
N ALA A 137 21.52 15.70 -6.33
CA ALA A 137 22.80 15.86 -7.03
C ALA A 137 23.01 14.82 -8.15
N SER A 138 22.40 13.64 -8.00
CA SER A 138 22.44 12.55 -9.00
C SER A 138 21.38 12.69 -10.10
N GLY A 139 20.63 13.79 -10.14
CA GLY A 139 19.66 14.06 -11.21
C GLY A 139 18.25 13.51 -10.96
N PHE A 140 17.86 13.27 -9.69
CA PHE A 140 16.49 12.84 -9.35
C PHE A 140 15.40 13.74 -9.94
N GLU A 141 15.63 15.07 -10.01
CA GLU A 141 14.69 15.99 -10.65
C GLU A 141 14.47 15.67 -12.14
N ALA A 142 15.55 15.37 -12.87
CA ALA A 142 15.47 15.04 -14.29
C ALA A 142 14.73 13.71 -14.51
N GLU A 143 14.94 12.71 -13.65
CA GLU A 143 14.20 11.45 -13.68
C GLU A 143 12.70 11.68 -13.49
N VAL A 144 12.31 12.48 -12.48
CA VAL A 144 10.91 12.80 -12.22
C VAL A 144 10.30 13.56 -13.39
N ARG A 145 10.98 14.56 -13.96
CA ARG A 145 10.50 15.29 -15.14
C ARG A 145 10.29 14.41 -16.36
N ALA A 146 11.17 13.43 -16.57
CA ALA A 146 11.01 12.48 -17.67
C ALA A 146 9.70 11.66 -17.54
N LEU A 147 9.27 11.35 -16.32
CA LEU A 147 8.00 10.69 -16.05
C LEU A 147 6.78 11.59 -16.32
N PHE A 148 6.94 12.92 -16.17
CA PHE A 148 5.88 13.91 -16.45
C PHE A 148 5.79 14.32 -17.92
N CYS A 149 6.78 13.99 -18.78
CA CYS A 149 6.71 14.30 -20.20
C CYS A 149 5.73 13.35 -20.91
N PRO A 150 4.60 13.85 -21.46
CA PRO A 150 3.47 13.01 -21.88
C PRO A 150 3.68 12.20 -23.18
N ARG A 151 4.90 12.11 -23.72
CA ARG A 151 5.15 11.45 -25.01
C ARG A 151 5.35 9.93 -24.93
N ARG A 152 5.24 9.29 -23.77
CA ARG A 152 5.51 7.84 -23.65
C ARG A 152 4.49 6.99 -22.89
N PHE A 153 3.43 7.57 -22.33
CA PHE A 153 2.40 6.83 -21.60
C PHE A 153 1.09 6.77 -22.38
N ALA A 154 1.02 5.86 -23.34
CA ALA A 154 -0.22 5.47 -24.00
C ALA A 154 -0.89 4.29 -23.27
N TYR A 155 -1.19 4.41 -21.97
CA TYR A 155 -2.08 3.44 -21.30
C TYR A 155 -2.83 4.11 -20.14
N GLY A 156 -4.15 4.25 -20.30
CA GLY A 156 -5.09 4.86 -19.36
C GLY A 156 -5.38 4.01 -18.12
N HIS A 157 -4.35 3.75 -17.31
CA HIS A 157 -4.53 3.23 -15.96
C HIS A 157 -3.82 4.16 -14.97
N ALA A 158 -4.57 4.64 -13.97
CA ALA A 158 -4.06 5.43 -12.86
C ALA A 158 -2.85 4.72 -12.21
N PHE A 159 -1.64 5.17 -12.58
CA PHE A 159 -0.39 4.61 -12.08
C PHE A 159 -0.16 5.14 -10.65
N HIS A 160 0.17 4.23 -9.73
CA HIS A 160 0.48 4.51 -8.32
C HIS A 160 2.01 4.54 -8.00
N PRO A 161 2.96 4.95 -8.88
CA PRO A 161 4.39 4.89 -8.58
C PRO A 161 4.87 6.11 -7.77
N LEU A 162 4.06 7.17 -7.67
CA LEU A 162 4.41 8.44 -7.02
C LEU A 162 4.32 8.42 -5.49
N CYS A 163 4.06 7.27 -4.85
CA CYS A 163 3.86 7.19 -3.39
C CYS A 163 5.17 6.97 -2.58
N TRP A 164 6.33 6.81 -3.23
CA TRP A 164 7.55 6.31 -2.59
C TRP A 164 8.49 7.38 -1.99
N ILE A 165 7.90 8.49 -1.54
CA ILE A 165 8.41 9.79 -1.04
C ILE A 165 7.61 10.78 -1.87
N PRO A 166 6.71 11.60 -1.28
CA PRO A 166 5.80 12.42 -2.06
C PRO A 166 6.61 13.31 -3.01
N PRO A 167 6.58 13.04 -4.34
CA PRO A 167 7.18 13.94 -5.31
C PRO A 167 6.49 15.30 -5.24
N ASP A 168 5.34 15.38 -4.58
CA ASP A 168 4.59 16.56 -4.15
C ASP A 168 5.49 17.66 -3.57
N VAL A 169 6.59 17.34 -2.85
CA VAL A 169 7.55 18.35 -2.32
C VAL A 169 8.35 19.01 -3.44
N VAL A 170 8.72 18.25 -4.46
CA VAL A 170 9.37 18.78 -5.66
C VAL A 170 8.32 19.45 -6.54
N ILE A 171 7.18 18.79 -6.79
CA ILE A 171 6.06 19.23 -7.64
C ILE A 171 5.42 20.53 -7.15
N SER A 172 5.31 20.77 -5.84
CA SER A 172 4.77 22.02 -5.31
C SER A 172 5.63 23.24 -5.68
N GLN A 173 6.93 23.04 -5.88
CA GLN A 173 7.84 24.09 -6.37
C GLN A 173 7.75 24.29 -7.89
N TRP A 174 7.11 23.38 -8.63
CA TRP A 174 6.89 23.46 -10.09
C TRP A 174 5.53 24.05 -10.48
N ARG A 175 4.61 24.25 -9.52
CA ARG A 175 3.27 24.82 -9.80
C ARG A 175 3.25 26.34 -9.94
N ASP A 176 4.35 27.02 -9.65
CA ASP A 176 4.57 28.41 -10.04
C ASP A 176 5.84 28.51 -10.88
N PRO A 177 5.72 28.99 -12.13
CA PRO A 177 6.40 30.24 -12.42
C PRO A 177 5.53 31.18 -13.29
N VAL A 178 5.74 32.48 -13.03
CA VAL A 178 5.49 33.68 -13.87
C VAL A 178 4.86 33.45 -15.24
#